data_AF-A0A6G3T8T0-F1
#
_entry.id   AF-A0A6G3T8T0-F1
#
_cell.length_a   1.000
_cell.length_b   1.000
_cell.length_c   1.000
_cell.angle_alpha   90.00
_cell.angle_beta   90.00
_cell.angle_gamma   90.00
#
_symmetry.space_group_name_H-M   'P 1'
#
loop_
_entity.id
_entity.type
_entity.pdbx_description
1 polymer ?
#
loop_
_entity_poly.entity_id
_entity_poly.type
_entity_poly.pdbx_seq_one_letter_code
_entity_poly.pdbx_strand_id
1 'polypeptide(L)'
;VALAATGPVGDPVGTHFALLGTGDTAVVEMAAVAGLSLVPRALRDPGATTTYGVGELIRAALGTGVRRVLVGCGDSGTSDGGAGALQALGARLLDADGFELGPGGRELNRLVRIDPCGLDARLKDTELLVACNPYNVLCGERGVARVFGPQKGATPAQVEELSAGLENWARVLTRDLGVVGTDLRTGPGTGASGGLGAGLAAVGARLLPRFDVLLGHLDLDARLAR
;
A
#
# COMPACT_ATOMS: atom_id res chain seq x y z
N VAL A 1 0.22 7.89 18.15
CA VAL A 1 1.17 6.87 18.63
C VAL A 1 2.42 6.97 17.79
N ALA A 2 3.55 7.36 18.39
CA ALA A 2 4.82 7.53 17.69
C ALA A 2 5.64 6.22 17.73
N LEU A 3 6.37 5.94 16.65
CA LEU A 3 7.23 4.77 16.51
C LEU A 3 8.30 5.03 15.45
N ALA A 4 9.34 4.20 15.43
CA ALA A 4 10.23 4.09 14.28
C ALA A 4 9.73 2.99 13.36
N ALA A 5 9.84 3.19 12.05
CA ALA A 5 9.51 2.20 11.05
C ALA A 5 10.46 2.32 9.85
N THR A 6 10.50 1.29 9.02
CA THR A 6 11.34 1.21 7.83
C THR A 6 10.89 2.24 6.80
N GLY A 7 11.75 3.22 6.50
CA GLY A 7 11.51 4.23 5.49
C GLY A 7 11.53 3.67 4.06
N PRO A 8 11.25 4.50 3.04
CA PRO A 8 11.11 4.02 1.67
C PRO A 8 12.42 3.48 1.09
N VAL A 9 13.58 3.87 1.64
CA VAL A 9 14.92 3.43 1.21
C VAL A 9 15.54 2.39 2.14
N GLY A 10 14.77 1.85 3.09
CA GLY A 10 15.21 0.82 4.05
C GLY A 10 15.73 1.37 5.38
N ASP A 11 16.13 2.64 5.44
CA ASP A 11 16.57 3.27 6.70
C ASP A 11 15.38 3.57 7.63
N PRO A 12 15.53 3.40 8.96
CA PRO A 12 14.48 3.75 9.91
C PRO A 12 14.12 5.24 9.88
N VAL A 13 12.83 5.55 9.89
CA VAL A 13 12.28 6.91 10.01
C VAL A 13 11.38 7.01 11.23
N GLY A 14 11.43 8.16 11.92
CA GLY A 14 10.46 8.49 12.95
C GLY A 14 9.10 8.79 12.30
N THR A 15 8.06 8.10 12.74
CA THR A 15 6.71 8.21 12.19
C THR A 15 5.65 8.04 13.27
N HIS A 16 4.38 8.09 12.88
CA HIS A 16 3.26 7.94 13.80
C HIS A 16 1.98 7.51 13.08
N PHE A 17 1.05 6.96 13.85
CA PHE A 17 -0.37 6.84 13.47
C PHE A 17 -1.23 7.54 14.52
N ALA A 18 -2.42 7.99 14.14
CA ALA A 18 -3.38 8.59 15.07
C ALA A 18 -4.42 7.58 15.54
N LEU A 19 -4.96 7.77 16.73
CA LEU A 19 -6.17 7.09 17.20
C LEU A 19 -7.29 8.13 17.25
N LEU A 20 -8.44 7.83 16.65
CA LEU A 20 -9.59 8.73 16.59
C LEU A 20 -10.64 8.38 17.64
N GLY A 21 -11.36 9.41 18.12
CA GLY A 21 -12.52 9.27 19.01
C GLY A 21 -12.20 8.54 20.31
N THR A 22 -12.95 7.48 20.60
CA THR A 22 -12.79 6.57 21.75
C THR A 22 -11.58 5.64 21.62
N GLY A 23 -10.80 5.71 20.53
CA GLY A 23 -9.68 4.82 20.27
C GLY A 23 -10.01 3.61 19.39
N ASP A 24 -11.22 3.55 18.82
CA ASP A 24 -11.67 2.41 18.00
C ASP A 24 -11.14 2.42 16.55
N THR A 25 -10.64 3.56 16.08
CA THR A 25 -10.10 3.74 14.72
C THR A 25 -8.68 4.25 14.76
N ALA A 26 -7.76 3.55 14.11
CA ALA A 26 -6.42 4.06 13.82
C ALA A 26 -6.36 4.70 12.42
N VAL A 27 -5.62 5.80 12.30
CA VAL A 27 -5.34 6.46 11.01
C VAL A 27 -3.84 6.39 10.73
N VAL A 28 -3.50 5.74 9.62
CA VAL A 28 -2.13 5.59 9.12
C VAL A 28 -1.99 6.46 7.86
N GLU A 29 -1.14 7.47 7.91
CA GLU A 29 -0.75 8.22 6.71
C GLU A 29 0.46 7.55 6.07
N MET A 30 0.29 6.95 4.88
CA MET A 30 1.39 6.20 4.27
C MET A 30 2.57 7.09 3.88
N ALA A 31 2.32 8.37 3.58
CA ALA A 31 3.36 9.35 3.24
C ALA A 31 4.30 9.63 4.43
N ALA A 32 3.82 9.47 5.68
CA ALA A 32 4.61 9.68 6.88
C ALA A 32 5.72 8.64 7.09
N VAL A 33 5.72 7.55 6.30
CA VAL A 33 6.75 6.49 6.36
C VAL A 33 7.31 6.10 4.99
N ALA A 34 6.54 6.27 3.92
CA ALA A 34 6.89 5.88 2.56
C ALA A 34 6.58 6.98 1.54
N GLY A 35 6.59 8.25 1.98
CA GLY A 35 6.35 9.42 1.13
C GLY A 35 7.54 9.77 0.24
N LEU A 36 7.28 10.47 -0.87
CA LEU A 36 8.30 10.92 -1.81
C LEU A 36 9.26 11.95 -1.19
N SER A 37 8.77 12.72 -0.22
CA SER A 37 9.58 13.66 0.58
C SER A 37 10.66 12.96 1.42
N LEU A 38 10.45 11.69 1.76
CA LEU A 38 11.40 10.87 2.53
C LEU A 38 12.44 10.17 1.65
N VAL A 39 12.36 10.31 0.32
CA VAL A 39 13.33 9.73 -0.62
C VAL A 39 14.32 10.81 -1.07
N PRO A 40 15.59 10.75 -0.62
CA PRO A 40 16.63 11.64 -1.13
C PRO A 40 16.68 11.60 -2.65
N ARG A 41 16.89 12.75 -3.31
CA ARG A 41 16.85 12.84 -4.79
C ARG A 41 17.78 11.84 -5.47
N ALA A 42 18.94 11.58 -4.90
CA ALA A 42 19.93 10.62 -5.42
C ALA A 42 19.51 9.15 -5.26
N LEU A 43 18.54 8.86 -4.40
CA LEU A 43 18.02 7.52 -4.10
C LEU A 43 16.61 7.29 -4.66
N ARG A 44 16.14 8.19 -5.54
CA ARG A 44 14.84 8.06 -6.19
C ARG A 44 14.87 6.96 -7.25
N ASP A 45 14.62 5.74 -6.79
CA ASP A 45 14.41 4.57 -7.63
C ASP A 45 13.13 3.83 -7.18
N PRO A 46 12.00 3.98 -7.89
CA PRO A 46 10.76 3.28 -7.54
C PRO A 46 10.86 1.75 -7.70
N GLY A 47 11.91 1.24 -8.34
CA GLY A 47 12.24 -0.17 -8.37
C GLY A 47 12.89 -0.69 -7.10
N ALA A 48 13.44 0.19 -6.25
CA ALA A 48 14.10 -0.17 -5.00
C ALA A 48 13.29 0.25 -3.75
N THR A 49 12.42 1.26 -3.86
CA THR A 49 11.71 1.80 -2.69
C THR A 49 10.56 0.91 -2.23
N THR A 50 10.38 0.82 -0.90
CA THR A 50 9.48 -0.16 -0.26
C THR A 50 8.38 0.47 0.58
N THR A 51 7.23 -0.20 0.64
CA THR A 51 6.11 0.11 1.55
C THR A 51 6.19 -0.61 2.89
N TYR A 52 7.31 -1.29 3.21
CA TYR A 52 7.45 -2.11 4.42
C TYR A 52 7.03 -1.39 5.71
N GLY A 53 7.49 -0.15 5.93
CA GLY A 53 7.10 0.62 7.10
C GLY A 53 5.61 0.96 7.19
N VAL A 54 4.88 0.98 6.07
CA VAL A 54 3.42 1.12 6.08
C VAL A 54 2.78 -0.11 6.73
N GLY A 55 3.26 -1.31 6.40
CA GLY A 55 2.80 -2.54 7.05
C GLY A 55 3.17 -2.59 8.53
N GLU A 56 4.33 -2.07 8.92
CA GLU A 56 4.71 -1.93 10.33
C GLU A 56 3.75 -1.01 11.11
N LEU A 57 3.36 0.12 10.52
CA LEU A 57 2.34 1.02 11.06
C LEU A 57 0.97 0.35 11.20
N ILE A 58 0.54 -0.39 10.18
CA ILE A 58 -0.73 -1.14 10.24
C ILE A 58 -0.65 -2.21 11.33
N ARG A 59 0.44 -2.99 11.40
CA ARG A 59 0.64 -4.00 12.45
C ARG A 59 0.66 -3.38 13.85
N ALA A 60 1.29 -2.22 14.03
CA ALA A 60 1.29 -1.49 15.29
C ALA A 60 -0.12 -1.00 15.66
N ALA A 61 -0.89 -0.50 14.68
CA ALA A 61 -2.29 -0.12 14.87
C ALA A 61 -3.14 -1.34 15.30
N LEU A 62 -3.01 -2.49 14.63
CA LEU A 62 -3.66 -3.74 15.04
C LEU A 62 -3.28 -4.14 16.48
N GLY A 63 -2.06 -3.80 16.92
CA GLY A 63 -1.57 -3.96 18.30
C GLY A 63 -2.38 -3.22 19.37
N THR A 64 -3.11 -2.18 18.97
CA THR A 64 -3.93 -1.39 19.90
C THR A 64 -5.32 -1.96 20.13
N GLY A 65 -5.74 -2.99 19.36
CA GLY A 65 -7.07 -3.57 19.46
C GLY A 65 -8.17 -2.76 18.76
N VAL A 66 -7.79 -1.81 17.89
CA VAL A 66 -8.74 -1.03 17.08
C VAL A 66 -9.63 -1.93 16.22
N ARG A 67 -10.89 -1.52 16.05
CA ARG A 67 -11.84 -2.19 15.17
C ARG A 67 -11.66 -1.80 13.71
N ARG A 68 -11.02 -0.66 13.46
CA ARG A 68 -10.80 -0.09 12.13
C ARG A 68 -9.41 0.50 11.98
N VAL A 69 -8.80 0.26 10.82
CA VAL A 69 -7.58 0.97 10.38
C VAL A 69 -7.91 1.70 9.08
N LEU A 70 -7.75 3.01 9.09
CA LEU A 70 -7.88 3.86 7.92
C LEU A 70 -6.50 4.26 7.40
N VAL A 71 -6.17 3.82 6.19
CA VAL A 71 -4.93 4.16 5.50
C VAL A 71 -5.18 5.32 4.54
N GLY A 72 -4.57 6.47 4.81
CA GLY A 72 -4.51 7.60 3.89
C GLY A 72 -3.43 7.36 2.83
N CYS A 73 -3.84 7.24 1.57
CA CYS A 73 -2.90 7.13 0.45
C CYS A 73 -2.70 8.49 -0.21
N GLY A 74 -1.46 8.90 -0.47
CA GLY A 74 -1.06 10.12 -1.18
C GLY A 74 0.46 10.28 -1.19
N ASP A 75 0.99 11.06 -2.12
CA ASP A 75 2.42 11.46 -2.20
C ASP A 75 3.47 10.35 -1.92
N SER A 76 3.22 9.13 -2.41
CA SER A 76 4.10 7.98 -2.19
C SER A 76 5.44 8.10 -2.92
N GLY A 77 6.53 7.70 -2.27
CA GLY A 77 7.86 7.51 -2.88
C GLY A 77 8.09 6.11 -3.46
N THR A 78 7.07 5.24 -3.45
CA THR A 78 7.17 3.80 -3.73
C THR A 78 6.42 3.36 -4.98
N SER A 79 6.78 2.22 -5.55
CA SER A 79 6.04 1.56 -6.64
C SER A 79 6.10 0.03 -6.55
N ASP A 80 6.06 -0.50 -5.34
CA ASP A 80 6.20 -1.93 -5.04
C ASP A 80 4.87 -2.69 -4.96
N GLY A 81 3.75 -2.10 -5.39
CA GLY A 81 2.45 -2.77 -5.34
C GLY A 81 1.91 -3.01 -3.92
N GLY A 82 2.55 -2.46 -2.87
CA GLY A 82 2.25 -2.84 -1.49
C GLY A 82 2.91 -4.14 -1.04
N ALA A 83 3.86 -4.68 -1.81
CA ALA A 83 4.59 -5.91 -1.46
C ALA A 83 5.29 -5.79 -0.11
N GLY A 84 6.02 -4.69 0.13
CA GLY A 84 6.66 -4.46 1.41
C GLY A 84 5.66 -4.43 2.56
N ALA A 85 4.52 -3.76 2.38
CA ALA A 85 3.47 -3.73 3.40
C ALA A 85 2.92 -5.13 3.71
N LEU A 86 2.72 -5.98 2.70
CA LEU A 86 2.26 -7.36 2.89
C LEU A 86 3.31 -8.23 3.58
N GLN A 87 4.60 -8.06 3.26
CA GLN A 87 5.70 -8.72 3.96
C GLN A 87 5.75 -8.32 5.44
N ALA A 88 5.66 -7.02 5.72
CA ALA A 88 5.59 -6.49 7.08
C ALA A 88 4.32 -6.94 7.83
N LEU A 89 3.25 -7.31 7.13
CA LEU A 89 2.05 -7.92 7.72
C LEU A 89 2.17 -9.45 7.87
N GLY A 90 3.21 -10.07 7.32
CA GLY A 90 3.59 -11.46 7.54
C GLY A 90 3.37 -12.41 6.36
N ALA A 91 2.96 -11.90 5.18
CA ALA A 91 3.01 -12.70 3.97
C ALA A 91 4.46 -12.94 3.55
N ARG A 92 4.76 -14.08 2.95
CA ARG A 92 6.06 -14.30 2.29
C ARG A 92 5.89 -14.25 0.79
N LEU A 93 6.70 -13.45 0.12
CA LEU A 93 6.70 -13.30 -1.33
C LEU A 93 7.89 -14.08 -1.88
N LEU A 94 7.65 -15.12 -2.67
CA LEU A 94 8.65 -16.11 -3.04
C LEU A 94 8.93 -16.08 -4.55
N ASP A 95 10.21 -16.19 -4.91
CA ASP A 95 10.64 -16.42 -6.29
C ASP A 95 10.55 -17.90 -6.70
N ALA A 96 11.04 -18.21 -7.90
CA ALA A 96 11.01 -19.56 -8.47
C ALA A 96 11.82 -20.59 -7.66
N ASP A 97 12.86 -20.13 -6.97
CA ASP A 97 13.75 -20.96 -6.16
C ASP A 97 13.23 -21.10 -4.71
N GLY A 98 12.13 -20.43 -4.38
CA GLY A 98 11.52 -20.44 -3.05
C GLY A 98 12.18 -19.48 -2.06
N PHE A 99 13.05 -18.59 -2.54
CA PHE A 99 13.64 -17.53 -1.73
C PHE A 99 12.69 -16.34 -1.63
N GLU A 100 12.77 -15.65 -0.49
CA GLU A 100 11.97 -14.46 -0.26
C GLU A 100 12.49 -13.28 -1.09
N LEU A 101 11.56 -12.53 -1.69
CA LEU A 101 11.87 -11.36 -2.49
C LEU A 101 12.48 -10.24 -1.63
N GLY A 102 13.41 -9.51 -2.24
CA GLY A 102 13.90 -8.26 -1.69
C GLY A 102 12.85 -7.13 -1.74
N PRO A 103 13.20 -5.94 -1.23
CA PRO A 103 12.33 -4.77 -1.33
C PRO A 103 12.27 -4.22 -2.75
N GLY A 104 11.17 -3.50 -3.05
CA GLY A 104 11.06 -2.66 -4.23
C GLY A 104 10.26 -3.26 -5.39
N GLY A 105 9.77 -2.40 -6.28
CA GLY A 105 8.88 -2.81 -7.37
C GLY A 105 9.52 -3.67 -8.46
N ARG A 106 10.85 -3.64 -8.60
CA ARG A 106 11.56 -4.50 -9.57
C ARG A 106 11.42 -5.97 -9.22
N GLU A 107 11.45 -6.30 -7.93
CA GLU A 107 11.40 -7.69 -7.45
C GLU A 107 10.09 -8.39 -7.83
N LEU A 108 9.01 -7.64 -8.09
CA LEU A 108 7.74 -8.18 -8.53
C LEU A 108 7.82 -8.96 -9.84
N ASN A 109 8.82 -8.69 -10.69
CA ASN A 109 9.05 -9.47 -11.92
C ASN A 109 9.48 -10.92 -11.62
N ARG A 110 10.11 -11.16 -10.47
CA ARG A 110 10.58 -12.48 -10.03
C ARG A 110 9.54 -13.24 -9.20
N LEU A 111 8.45 -12.58 -8.81
CA LEU A 111 7.44 -13.19 -7.94
C LEU A 111 6.77 -14.39 -8.62
N VAL A 112 6.83 -15.54 -7.94
CA VAL A 112 6.18 -16.77 -8.38
C VAL A 112 5.02 -17.14 -7.46
N ARG A 113 5.15 -16.97 -6.14
CA ARG A 113 4.17 -17.42 -5.15
C ARG A 113 4.08 -16.47 -3.96
N ILE A 114 2.89 -16.29 -3.42
CA ILE A 114 2.65 -15.69 -2.10
C ILE A 114 2.25 -16.81 -1.13
N ASP A 115 2.91 -16.83 0.02
CA ASP A 115 2.54 -17.66 1.15
C ASP A 115 1.84 -16.79 2.22
N PRO A 116 0.52 -16.94 2.40
CA PRO A 116 -0.24 -16.12 3.35
C PRO A 116 -0.24 -16.65 4.78
N CYS A 117 0.41 -17.79 5.07
CA CYS A 117 0.29 -18.45 6.38
C CYS A 117 0.73 -17.59 7.57
N GLY A 118 1.65 -16.64 7.34
CA GLY A 118 2.14 -15.72 8.37
C GLY A 118 1.36 -14.39 8.46
N LEU A 119 0.35 -14.15 7.61
CA LEU A 119 -0.42 -12.92 7.65
C LEU A 119 -1.04 -12.71 9.03
N ASP A 120 -0.97 -11.46 9.50
CA ASP A 120 -1.50 -11.06 10.81
C ASP A 120 -2.99 -11.40 10.93
N ALA A 121 -3.33 -12.34 11.82
CA ALA A 121 -4.68 -12.88 11.94
C ALA A 121 -5.72 -11.79 12.29
N ARG A 122 -5.30 -10.69 12.93
CA ARG A 122 -6.18 -9.58 13.32
C ARG A 122 -6.78 -8.86 12.11
N LEU A 123 -6.17 -8.98 10.93
CA LEU A 123 -6.73 -8.44 9.68
C LEU A 123 -8.14 -8.99 9.37
N LYS A 124 -8.48 -10.19 9.86
CA LYS A 124 -9.81 -10.79 9.67
C LYS A 124 -10.90 -10.09 10.49
N ASP A 125 -10.52 -9.54 11.64
CA ASP A 125 -11.44 -8.96 12.62
C ASP A 125 -11.41 -7.42 12.64
N THR A 126 -10.49 -6.82 11.87
CA THR A 126 -10.33 -5.37 11.76
C THR A 126 -10.74 -4.88 10.36
N GLU A 127 -11.62 -3.88 10.32
CA GLU A 127 -11.97 -3.23 9.07
C GLU A 127 -10.80 -2.38 8.54
N LEU A 128 -10.20 -2.82 7.43
CA LEU A 128 -9.13 -2.08 6.76
C LEU A 128 -9.72 -1.22 5.63
N LEU A 129 -9.60 0.10 5.76
CA LEU A 129 -10.08 1.07 4.78
C LEU A 129 -8.91 1.81 4.16
N VAL A 130 -8.96 2.06 2.85
CA VAL A 130 -7.94 2.83 2.14
C VAL A 130 -8.59 4.04 1.48
N ALA A 131 -8.27 5.23 1.97
CA ALA A 131 -8.70 6.50 1.37
C ALA A 131 -7.76 6.87 0.23
N CYS A 132 -8.25 6.79 -1.01
CA CYS A 132 -7.43 6.93 -2.21
C CYS A 132 -8.11 7.72 -3.33
N ASN A 133 -7.34 8.03 -4.38
CA ASN A 133 -7.87 8.54 -5.64
C ASN A 133 -8.39 7.34 -6.47
N PRO A 134 -9.70 7.23 -6.74
CA PRO A 134 -10.27 6.09 -7.46
C PRO A 134 -9.79 5.99 -8.92
N TYR A 135 -9.28 7.07 -9.52
CA TYR A 135 -8.82 7.06 -10.90
C TYR A 135 -7.44 6.39 -11.09
N ASN A 136 -6.70 6.17 -10.00
CA ASN A 136 -5.41 5.51 -10.06
C ASN A 136 -5.62 3.99 -10.13
N VAL A 137 -5.28 3.39 -11.27
CA VAL A 137 -5.36 1.94 -11.50
C VAL A 137 -3.98 1.31 -11.49
N LEU A 138 -3.88 0.03 -11.10
CA LEU A 138 -2.60 -0.65 -10.94
C LEU A 138 -1.91 -0.86 -12.30
N CYS A 139 -2.65 -1.37 -13.27
CA CYS A 139 -2.15 -1.94 -14.52
C CYS A 139 -2.69 -1.24 -15.77
N GLY A 140 -2.22 -1.67 -16.94
CA GLY A 140 -2.64 -1.15 -18.25
C GLY A 140 -1.97 0.16 -18.65
N GLU A 141 -2.44 0.77 -19.74
CA GLU A 141 -1.86 1.99 -20.32
C GLU A 141 -1.88 3.19 -19.36
N ARG A 142 -2.91 3.26 -18.49
CA ARG A 142 -3.05 4.26 -17.43
C ARG A 142 -2.60 3.76 -16.06
N GLY A 143 -1.85 2.65 -16.03
CA GLY A 143 -1.34 2.04 -14.81
C GLY A 143 -0.40 2.97 -14.04
N VAL A 144 -0.36 2.80 -12.72
CA VAL A 144 0.35 3.71 -11.80
C VAL A 144 1.84 3.85 -12.13
N ALA A 145 2.50 2.78 -12.60
CA ALA A 145 3.91 2.84 -13.00
C ALA A 145 4.14 3.83 -14.16
N ARG A 146 3.24 3.84 -15.15
CA ARG A 146 3.33 4.73 -16.32
C ARG A 146 3.00 6.16 -15.97
N VAL A 147 1.98 6.37 -15.15
CA VAL A 147 1.49 7.71 -14.80
C VAL A 147 2.39 8.40 -13.77
N PHE A 148 2.86 7.67 -12.75
CA PHE A 148 3.54 8.25 -11.59
C PHE A 148 4.98 7.76 -11.40
N GLY A 149 5.46 6.77 -12.16
CA GLY A 149 6.86 6.32 -12.12
C GLY A 149 7.85 7.45 -12.44
N PRO A 150 7.67 8.24 -13.51
CA PRO A 150 8.63 9.27 -13.91
C PRO A 150 8.91 10.32 -12.81
N GLN A 151 7.87 10.81 -12.12
CA GLN A 151 8.05 11.77 -11.02
C GLN A 151 8.78 11.17 -9.79
N LYS A 152 8.79 9.83 -9.68
CA LYS A 152 9.49 9.08 -8.63
C LYS A 152 10.93 8.70 -9.02
N GLY A 153 11.36 9.03 -10.24
CA GLY A 153 12.71 8.77 -10.74
C GLY A 153 12.83 7.63 -11.76
N ALA A 154 11.73 7.01 -12.18
CA ALA A 154 11.79 5.93 -13.18
C ALA A 154 12.19 6.49 -14.57
N THR A 155 13.18 5.88 -15.19
CA THR A 155 13.43 6.02 -16.64
C THR A 155 12.32 5.33 -17.45
N PRO A 156 12.17 5.62 -18.75
CA PRO A 156 11.19 4.93 -19.59
C PRO A 156 11.34 3.40 -19.57
N ALA A 157 12.56 2.87 -19.53
CA ALA A 157 12.79 1.43 -19.43
C ALA A 157 12.31 0.86 -18.08
N GLN A 158 12.60 1.55 -16.97
CA GLN A 158 12.11 1.16 -15.64
C GLN A 158 10.58 1.25 -15.55
N VAL A 159 9.94 2.20 -16.24
CA VAL A 159 8.47 2.28 -16.29
C VAL A 159 7.88 1.00 -16.88
N GLU A 160 8.44 0.49 -17.98
CA GLU A 160 7.99 -0.77 -18.58
C GLU A 160 8.27 -1.98 -17.67
N GLU A 161 9.45 -2.04 -17.06
CA GLU A 161 9.83 -3.07 -16.09
C GLU A 161 8.87 -3.11 -14.89
N LEU A 162 8.56 -1.95 -14.31
CA LEU A 162 7.63 -1.83 -13.18
C LEU A 162 6.20 -2.15 -13.61
N SER A 163 5.79 -1.72 -14.80
CA SER A 163 4.46 -2.06 -15.34
C SER A 163 4.30 -3.56 -15.49
N ALA A 164 5.31 -4.27 -15.99
CA ALA A 164 5.28 -5.73 -16.11
C ALA A 164 5.27 -6.42 -14.72
N GLY A 165 6.06 -5.91 -13.78
CA GLY A 165 6.06 -6.39 -12.39
C GLY A 165 4.70 -6.25 -11.71
N LEU A 166 4.01 -5.12 -11.92
CA LEU A 166 2.67 -4.88 -11.35
C LEU A 166 1.58 -5.76 -11.99
N GLU A 167 1.69 -6.08 -13.29
CA GLU A 167 0.81 -7.07 -13.94
C GLU A 167 1.03 -8.47 -13.34
N ASN A 168 2.29 -8.86 -13.14
CA ASN A 168 2.62 -10.12 -12.47
C ASN A 168 2.08 -10.14 -11.02
N TRP A 169 2.25 -9.04 -10.30
CA TRP A 169 1.77 -8.88 -8.93
C TRP A 169 0.26 -9.08 -8.82
N ALA A 170 -0.52 -8.40 -9.66
CA ALA A 170 -1.97 -8.53 -9.67
C ALA A 170 -2.43 -9.97 -9.93
N ARG A 171 -1.77 -10.66 -10.88
CA ARG A 171 -2.02 -12.05 -11.21
C ARG A 171 -1.75 -12.97 -10.01
N VAL A 172 -0.60 -12.82 -9.35
CA VAL A 172 -0.20 -13.68 -8.22
C VAL A 172 -1.07 -13.40 -6.99
N LEU A 173 -1.38 -12.14 -6.67
CA LEU A 173 -2.31 -11.78 -5.60
C LEU A 173 -3.67 -12.44 -5.79
N THR A 174 -4.25 -12.30 -6.99
CA THR A 174 -5.56 -12.88 -7.31
C THR A 174 -5.56 -14.39 -7.12
N ARG A 175 -4.51 -15.06 -7.59
CA ARG A 175 -4.37 -16.52 -7.53
C ARG A 175 -4.16 -17.04 -6.10
N ASP A 176 -3.20 -16.45 -5.37
CA ASP A 176 -2.71 -17.04 -4.11
C ASP A 176 -3.47 -16.56 -2.88
N LEU A 177 -4.08 -15.37 -2.93
CA LEU A 177 -4.92 -14.85 -1.86
C LEU A 177 -6.42 -15.08 -2.11
N GLY A 178 -6.78 -15.69 -3.24
CA GLY A 178 -8.17 -16.08 -3.55
C GLY A 178 -9.11 -14.88 -3.65
N VAL A 179 -8.65 -13.78 -4.22
CA VAL A 179 -9.42 -12.54 -4.32
C VAL A 179 -10.58 -12.71 -5.30
N VAL A 180 -11.82 -12.55 -4.81
CA VAL A 180 -13.05 -12.67 -5.62
C VAL A 180 -13.80 -11.34 -5.62
N GLY A 181 -14.33 -10.94 -6.78
CA GLY A 181 -15.19 -9.77 -6.91
C GLY A 181 -14.49 -8.41 -6.89
N THR A 182 -13.16 -8.38 -6.73
CA THR A 182 -12.34 -7.16 -6.86
C THR A 182 -11.37 -7.31 -8.02
N ASP A 183 -11.45 -6.43 -9.01
CA ASP A 183 -10.45 -6.35 -10.07
C ASP A 183 -9.20 -5.62 -9.56
N LEU A 184 -8.15 -6.37 -9.22
CA LEU A 184 -6.89 -5.80 -8.75
C LEU A 184 -6.06 -5.12 -9.84
N ARG A 185 -6.32 -5.42 -11.12
CA ARG A 185 -5.54 -4.85 -12.25
C ARG A 185 -6.02 -3.45 -12.58
N THR A 186 -7.32 -3.29 -12.79
CA THR A 186 -7.90 -2.04 -13.28
C THR A 186 -9.04 -1.49 -12.44
N GLY A 187 -9.32 -2.10 -11.28
CA GLY A 187 -10.32 -1.62 -10.36
C GLY A 187 -10.00 -0.22 -9.79
N PRO A 188 -11.01 0.56 -9.41
CA PRO A 188 -10.82 1.90 -8.87
C PRO A 188 -9.90 1.92 -7.64
N GLY A 189 -8.90 2.80 -7.65
CA GLY A 189 -7.98 3.00 -6.53
C GLY A 189 -6.90 1.92 -6.36
N THR A 190 -6.88 0.87 -7.18
CA THR A 190 -5.89 -0.21 -7.10
C THR A 190 -4.46 0.29 -7.30
N GLY A 191 -4.26 1.34 -8.10
CA GLY A 191 -2.98 1.99 -8.33
C GLY A 191 -2.59 3.00 -7.25
N ALA A 192 -3.39 3.19 -6.20
CA ALA A 192 -3.09 4.17 -5.17
C ALA A 192 -1.71 3.93 -4.54
N SER A 193 -0.94 5.02 -4.38
CA SER A 193 0.38 5.02 -3.76
C SER A 193 1.34 3.96 -4.30
N GLY A 194 1.48 3.86 -5.63
CA GLY A 194 2.39 2.89 -6.25
C GLY A 194 1.86 1.45 -6.24
N GLY A 195 0.55 1.28 -6.11
CA GLY A 195 -0.11 -0.02 -6.08
C GLY A 195 -0.37 -0.58 -4.69
N LEU A 196 -0.03 0.16 -3.61
CA LEU A 196 -0.40 -0.17 -2.24
C LEU A 196 -1.90 -0.49 -2.10
N GLY A 197 -2.75 0.23 -2.84
CA GLY A 197 -4.19 -0.05 -2.91
C GLY A 197 -4.50 -1.49 -3.29
N ALA A 198 -3.90 -2.02 -4.36
CA ALA A 198 -4.08 -3.40 -4.77
C ALA A 198 -3.56 -4.40 -3.74
N GLY A 199 -2.38 -4.16 -3.16
CA GLY A 199 -1.80 -5.02 -2.12
C GLY A 199 -2.73 -5.13 -0.90
N LEU A 200 -3.19 -4.00 -0.36
CA LEU A 200 -4.09 -4.01 0.79
C LEU A 200 -5.49 -4.56 0.44
N ALA A 201 -6.01 -4.26 -0.76
CA ALA A 201 -7.29 -4.82 -1.21
C ALA A 201 -7.25 -6.35 -1.27
N ALA A 202 -6.11 -6.93 -1.65
CA ALA A 202 -5.95 -8.38 -1.72
C ALA A 202 -5.96 -9.07 -0.34
N VAL A 203 -5.75 -8.33 0.75
CA VAL A 203 -5.93 -8.83 2.13
C VAL A 203 -7.22 -8.31 2.78
N GLY A 204 -8.21 -7.89 1.97
CA GLY A 204 -9.54 -7.53 2.42
C GLY A 204 -9.79 -6.04 2.65
N ALA A 205 -8.84 -5.17 2.30
CA ALA A 205 -9.08 -3.73 2.43
C ALA A 205 -10.13 -3.21 1.45
N ARG A 206 -10.98 -2.30 1.91
CA ARG A 206 -11.91 -1.57 1.04
C ARG A 206 -11.27 -0.29 0.53
N LEU A 207 -11.24 -0.12 -0.78
CA LEU A 207 -10.75 1.09 -1.43
C LEU A 207 -11.90 2.09 -1.54
N LEU A 208 -11.72 3.27 -0.93
CA LEU A 208 -12.73 4.31 -0.87
C LEU A 208 -12.20 5.62 -1.44
N PRO A 209 -13.04 6.42 -2.15
CA PRO A 209 -12.68 7.78 -2.51
C PRO A 209 -12.34 8.60 -1.25
N ARG A 210 -11.24 9.36 -1.30
CA ARG A 210 -10.82 10.19 -0.15
C ARG A 210 -11.92 11.12 0.36
N PHE A 211 -12.71 11.70 -0.55
CA PHE A 211 -13.79 12.62 -0.19
C PHE A 211 -14.86 11.92 0.64
N ASP A 212 -15.32 10.73 0.25
CA ASP A 212 -16.34 9.98 0.99
C ASP A 212 -15.88 9.64 2.40
N VAL A 213 -14.59 9.33 2.56
CA VAL A 213 -14.01 9.06 3.88
C VAL A 213 -13.98 10.33 4.74
N LEU A 214 -13.59 11.46 4.19
CA LEU A 214 -13.58 12.74 4.92
C LEU A 214 -14.99 13.18 5.30
N LEU A 215 -15.95 13.07 4.37
CA LEU A 215 -17.36 13.41 4.59
C LEU A 215 -18.04 12.45 5.58
N GLY A 216 -17.68 11.17 5.59
CA GLY A 216 -18.23 10.22 6.58
C GLY A 216 -17.77 10.49 8.02
N HIS A 217 -16.70 11.26 8.23
CA HIS A 217 -16.17 11.60 9.56
C HIS A 217 -16.38 13.07 9.93
N LEU A 218 -16.71 13.92 8.97
CA LEU A 218 -17.10 15.31 9.16
C LEU A 218 -18.60 15.38 8.91
N ASP A 219 -19.40 15.58 9.95
CA ASP A 219 -20.84 15.85 9.80
C ASP A 219 -21.05 17.23 9.16
N LEU A 220 -20.77 17.29 7.86
CA LEU A 220 -20.76 18.50 7.05
C LEU A 220 -22.19 19.00 6.83
N ASP A 221 -23.17 18.10 6.78
CA ASP A 221 -24.58 18.44 6.71
C ASP A 221 -25.03 19.17 7.99
N ALA A 222 -24.65 18.68 9.18
CA ALA A 222 -24.93 19.39 10.43
C ALA A 222 -24.18 20.73 10.58
N ARG A 223 -23.03 20.90 9.89
CA ARG A 223 -22.26 22.15 9.92
C ARG A 223 -22.66 23.17 8.86
N LEU A 224 -23.26 22.73 7.74
CA LEU A 224 -23.80 23.61 6.69
C LEU A 224 -25.24 24.03 6.98
N ALA A 225 -25.95 23.32 7.85
CA ALA A 225 -27.28 23.71 8.36
C ALA A 225 -27.25 24.82 9.43
N ARG A 226 -26.11 25.50 9.63
CA ARG A 226 -25.92 26.65 10.53
C ARG A 226 -25.71 27.95 9.78
#